data_AF-A0AB94IP28-F1
#
_entry.id   AF-A0AB94IP28-F1
#
_cell.length_a   1.000
_cell.length_b   1.000
_cell.length_c   1.000
_cell.angle_alpha   90.00
_cell.angle_beta   90.00
_cell.angle_gamma   90.00
#
_symmetry.space_group_name_H-M   'P 1'
#
loop_
_entity.id
_entity.type
_entity.pdbx_description
1 polymer ?
#
loop_
_entity_poly.entity_id
_entity_poly.type
_entity_poly.pdbx_seq_one_letter_code
_entity_poly.pdbx_strand_id
1 'polypeptide(L)'
;MWRLIGIAMSIDLNNFRIVEVSKDKVGRYIKLDVRFPDGDCIIRWDLDEFTYKQIKEIVSKKHFDSLAIDYLYEIAPYVSTYQEKPKSQPFYRGVIRCIQGKRVARIEFPCSDRFAGNMEWFRKEVNKVEDIKHLVWENFLK
;
A
#
# COMPACT_ATOMS: atom_id res chain seq x y z
N MET A 1 -1.30 -0.21 43.38
CA MET A 1 -2.44 -0.59 42.52
C MET A 1 -2.66 0.52 41.52
N TRP A 2 -2.14 0.39 40.30
CA TRP A 2 -2.62 1.05 39.06
C TRP A 2 -2.10 0.19 37.89
N ARG A 3 -2.97 -0.67 37.35
CA ARG A 3 -2.72 -1.41 36.10
C ARG A 3 -3.12 -0.49 34.95
N LEU A 4 -2.15 0.11 34.27
CA LEU A 4 -2.37 0.63 32.93
C LEU A 4 -2.40 -0.58 31.99
N ILE A 5 -3.60 -1.10 31.76
CA ILE A 5 -3.86 -1.99 30.63
C ILE A 5 -3.85 -1.08 29.40
N GLY A 6 -2.65 -0.84 28.86
CA GLY A 6 -2.50 -0.31 27.52
C GLY A 6 -2.97 -1.38 26.55
N ILE A 7 -4.29 -1.43 26.31
CA ILE A 7 -4.82 -2.02 25.10
C ILE A 7 -4.20 -1.17 24.00
N ALA A 8 -3.17 -1.69 23.33
CA ALA A 8 -2.71 -1.14 22.08
C ALA A 8 -3.93 -1.21 21.16
N MET A 9 -4.63 -0.08 21.02
CA MET A 9 -5.67 0.10 20.03
C MET A 9 -5.04 -0.31 18.71
N SER A 10 -5.47 -1.44 18.17
CA SER A 10 -5.26 -1.75 16.77
C SER A 10 -5.86 -0.58 16.02
N ILE A 11 -5.01 0.33 15.56
CA ILE A 11 -5.39 1.19 14.46
C ILE A 11 -5.72 0.18 13.36
N ASP A 12 -7.00 -0.01 13.08
CA ASP A 12 -7.47 -0.57 11.82
C ASP A 12 -6.92 0.35 10.73
N LEU A 13 -5.63 0.19 10.44
CA LEU A 13 -5.03 0.68 9.23
C LEU A 13 -5.70 -0.20 8.19
N ASN A 14 -6.77 0.32 7.57
CA ASN A 14 -7.38 -0.24 6.37
C ASN A 14 -6.28 -0.29 5.28
N ASN A 15 -5.35 -1.22 5.43
CA ASN A 15 -4.28 -1.44 4.48
C ASN A 15 -4.91 -2.12 3.28
N PHE A 16 -4.37 -1.81 2.11
CA PHE A 16 -4.87 -2.39 0.88
C PHE A 16 -4.10 -3.65 0.61
N ARG A 17 -4.81 -4.76 0.41
CA ARG A 17 -4.16 -6.01 0.05
C ARG A 17 -3.62 -5.88 -1.37
N ILE A 18 -2.33 -6.14 -1.52
CA ILE A 18 -1.69 -6.21 -2.84
C ILE A 18 -2.08 -7.54 -3.47
N VAL A 19 -2.86 -7.47 -4.54
CA VAL A 19 -3.23 -8.63 -5.36
C VAL A 19 -2.15 -8.88 -6.40
N GLU A 20 -1.69 -7.82 -7.07
CA GLU A 20 -0.73 -7.92 -8.15
C GLU A 20 0.07 -6.62 -8.30
N VAL A 21 1.32 -6.73 -8.76
CA VAL A 21 2.12 -5.60 -9.22
C VAL A 21 2.65 -5.98 -10.59
N SER A 22 2.22 -5.28 -11.64
CA SER A 22 2.46 -5.73 -13.01
C SER A 22 2.50 -4.56 -14.00
N LYS A 23 2.71 -4.88 -15.27
CA LYS A 23 2.68 -3.94 -16.38
C LYS A 23 1.89 -4.53 -17.53
N ASP A 24 1.01 -3.74 -18.09
CA ASP A 24 0.25 -4.07 -19.30
C ASP A 24 0.35 -2.95 -20.34
N LYS A 25 -0.57 -2.94 -21.32
CA LYS A 25 -0.64 -1.95 -22.40
C LYS A 25 -1.00 -0.55 -21.90
N VAL A 26 -1.73 -0.42 -20.79
CA VAL A 26 -2.12 0.86 -20.20
C VAL A 26 -0.96 1.45 -19.40
N GLY A 27 -0.21 0.61 -18.68
CA GLY A 27 0.97 1.05 -17.94
C GLY A 27 1.40 0.10 -16.84
N ARG A 28 2.24 0.61 -15.93
CA ARG A 28 2.66 -0.08 -14.71
C ARG A 28 1.62 0.20 -13.63
N TYR A 29 1.22 -0.83 -12.89
CA TYR A 29 0.18 -0.69 -11.88
C TYR A 29 0.42 -1.60 -10.68
N ILE A 30 -0.29 -1.26 -9.60
CA ILE A 30 -0.56 -2.15 -8.49
C ILE A 30 -2.06 -2.38 -8.39
N LYS A 31 -2.45 -3.65 -8.34
CA LYS A 31 -3.82 -4.09 -8.15
C LYS A 31 -4.06 -4.29 -6.67
N LEU A 32 -5.01 -3.54 -6.13
CA LEU A 32 -5.29 -3.47 -4.71
C LEU A 32 -6.70 -3.95 -4.44
N ASP A 33 -6.83 -4.90 -3.50
CA ASP A 33 -8.10 -5.28 -2.89
C ASP A 33 -8.33 -4.33 -1.71
N VAL A 34 -9.42 -3.57 -1.82
CA VAL A 34 -9.79 -2.50 -0.89
C VAL A 34 -11.17 -2.80 -0.32
N ARG A 35 -11.29 -2.58 1.00
CA ARG A 35 -12.54 -2.78 1.73
C ARG A 35 -13.09 -1.46 2.22
N PHE A 36 -14.37 -1.24 1.95
CA PHE A 36 -15.14 -0.12 2.49
C PHE A 36 -16.37 -0.63 3.25
N PRO A 37 -16.96 0.21 4.11
CA PRO A 37 -18.21 -0.15 4.79
C PRO A 37 -19.37 -0.46 3.82
N ASP A 38 -19.36 0.12 2.61
CA ASP A 38 -20.39 -0.09 1.58
C ASP A 38 -20.07 -1.23 0.60
N GLY A 39 -18.87 -1.81 0.67
CA GLY A 39 -18.49 -2.96 -0.14
C GLY A 39 -16.99 -3.07 -0.37
N ASP A 40 -16.57 -4.25 -0.81
CA ASP A 40 -15.21 -4.52 -1.23
C ASP A 40 -15.07 -4.31 -2.74
N CYS A 41 -13.93 -3.80 -3.19
CA CYS A 41 -13.64 -3.65 -4.61
C CYS A 41 -12.15 -3.86 -4.91
N ILE A 42 -11.85 -4.19 -6.17
CA ILE A 42 -10.47 -4.26 -6.64
C ILE A 42 -10.20 -3.03 -7.51
N ILE A 43 -9.16 -2.29 -7.17
CA ILE A 43 -8.73 -1.12 -7.95
C ILE A 43 -7.42 -1.35 -8.67
N ARG A 44 -7.27 -0.64 -9.78
CA ARG A 44 -6.01 -0.43 -10.47
C ARG A 44 -5.42 0.91 -10.02
N TRP A 45 -4.24 0.87 -9.42
CA TRP A 45 -3.48 2.07 -9.12
C TRP A 45 -2.29 2.21 -10.04
N ASP A 46 -2.23 3.30 -10.80
CA ASP A 46 -1.12 3.55 -11.70
C ASP A 46 0.16 3.89 -10.93
N LEU A 47 1.27 3.30 -11.37
CA LEU A 47 2.59 3.50 -10.80
C LEU A 47 3.54 4.14 -11.81
N ASP A 48 4.30 5.12 -11.35
CA ASP A 48 5.48 5.58 -12.08
C ASP A 48 6.58 4.48 -12.07
N GLU A 49 7.56 4.63 -12.96
CA GLU A 49 8.62 3.62 -13.10
C GLU A 49 9.42 3.39 -11.82
N PHE A 50 9.74 4.47 -11.11
CA PHE A 50 10.57 4.41 -9.91
C PHE A 50 9.83 3.64 -8.83
N THR A 51 8.62 4.06 -8.49
CA THR A 51 7.80 3.40 -7.46
C THR A 51 7.47 1.95 -7.83
N TYR A 52 7.15 1.68 -9.10
CA TYR A 52 6.91 0.30 -9.58
C TYR A 52 8.09 -0.63 -9.29
N LYS A 53 9.33 -0.21 -9.60
CA LYS A 53 10.52 -1.02 -9.37
C LYS A 53 10.68 -1.37 -7.88
N GLN A 54 10.51 -0.38 -7.00
CA GLN A 54 10.64 -0.58 -5.55
C GLN A 54 9.61 -1.59 -5.02
N ILE A 55 8.33 -1.41 -5.36
CA ILE A 55 7.27 -2.29 -4.89
C ILE A 55 7.44 -3.69 -5.49
N LYS A 56 7.72 -3.79 -6.80
CA LYS A 56 7.88 -5.08 -7.48
C LYS A 56 9.00 -5.92 -6.88
N GLU A 57 10.11 -5.28 -6.51
CA GLU A 57 11.22 -5.93 -5.82
C GLU A 57 10.84 -6.42 -4.42
N ILE A 58 10.04 -5.64 -3.68
CA ILE A 58 9.59 -6.02 -2.34
C ILE A 58 8.68 -7.24 -2.39
N VAL A 59 7.68 -7.24 -3.28
CA VAL A 59 6.68 -8.32 -3.36
C VAL A 59 7.23 -9.61 -3.99
N SER A 60 8.33 -9.53 -4.74
CA SER A 60 8.98 -10.71 -5.32
C SER A 60 9.95 -11.40 -4.34
N LYS A 61 10.39 -10.70 -3.30
CA LYS A 61 11.26 -11.25 -2.26
C LYS A 61 10.46 -12.13 -1.29
N LYS A 62 11.12 -13.16 -0.77
CA LYS A 62 10.59 -13.96 0.34
C LYS A 62 11.25 -13.48 1.63
N HIS A 63 10.54 -12.68 2.42
CA HIS A 63 11.11 -11.97 3.58
C HIS A 63 11.30 -12.83 4.84
N PHE A 64 10.63 -13.98 4.95
CA PHE A 64 10.72 -14.87 6.11
C PHE A 64 11.53 -16.13 5.84
N ASP A 65 11.14 -16.89 4.81
CA ASP A 65 11.78 -18.16 4.42
C ASP A 65 11.71 -18.32 2.89
N SER A 66 12.75 -18.85 2.26
CA SER A 66 12.77 -19.11 0.81
C SER A 66 11.82 -20.25 0.40
N LEU A 67 11.46 -21.13 1.31
CA LEU A 67 10.47 -22.21 1.13
C LEU A 67 9.08 -21.82 1.59
N ALA A 68 8.93 -20.67 2.25
CA ALA A 68 7.62 -20.18 2.67
C ALA A 68 6.69 -20.03 1.45
N ILE A 69 5.47 -20.52 1.68
CA ILE A 69 4.29 -20.33 0.85
C ILE A 69 3.32 -19.41 1.61
N ASP A 70 2.33 -18.87 0.90
CA ASP A 70 1.24 -18.06 1.45
C ASP A 70 1.63 -16.67 2.00
N TYR A 71 2.52 -15.99 1.29
CA TYR A 71 2.79 -14.57 1.58
C TYR A 71 1.58 -13.71 1.21
N LEU A 72 1.17 -12.86 2.15
CA LEU A 72 0.26 -11.75 1.93
C LEU A 72 1.04 -10.45 2.01
N TYR A 73 0.79 -9.55 1.06
CA TYR A 73 1.32 -8.20 1.10
C TYR A 73 0.18 -7.20 1.24
N GLU A 74 0.35 -6.25 2.14
CA GLU A 74 -0.56 -5.12 2.30
C GLU A 74 0.23 -3.82 2.15
N ILE A 75 -0.35 -2.81 1.52
CA ILE A 75 0.22 -1.47 1.47
C ILE A 75 -0.56 -0.55 2.40
N ALA A 76 0.15 0.17 3.25
CA ALA A 76 -0.47 1.14 4.13
C ALA A 76 -0.78 2.44 3.35
N PRO A 77 -1.96 3.06 3.55
CA PRO A 77 -2.28 4.36 2.98
C PRO A 77 -1.42 5.50 3.54
N TYR A 78 -0.68 5.25 4.63
CA TYR A 78 0.17 6.24 5.27
C TYR A 78 1.53 6.35 4.56
N VAL A 79 1.88 7.58 4.22
CA VAL A 79 3.22 7.95 3.74
C VAL A 79 3.92 8.84 4.77
N SER A 80 5.18 8.54 5.03
CA SER A 80 6.03 9.39 5.87
C SER A 80 6.88 10.31 5.00
N THR A 81 7.00 11.57 5.41
CA THR A 81 7.89 12.54 4.80
C THR A 81 9.15 12.65 5.64
N TYR A 82 10.30 12.58 4.99
CA TYR A 82 11.58 12.80 5.64
C TYR A 82 12.33 13.93 4.95
N GLN A 83 12.88 14.84 5.75
CA GLN A 83 13.82 15.86 5.30
C GLN A 83 15.15 15.58 5.98
N GLU A 84 16.15 15.14 5.20
CA GLU A 84 17.50 14.88 5.74
C GLU A 84 18.19 16.17 6.22
N LYS A 85 17.92 17.30 5.57
CA LYS A 85 18.54 18.61 5.91
C LYS A 85 17.55 19.76 5.69
N PRO A 86 17.70 20.88 6.42
CA PRO A 86 17.00 22.12 6.06
C PRO A 86 17.38 22.49 4.62
N LYS A 87 16.39 22.61 3.72
CA LYS A 87 16.51 22.88 2.27
C LYS A 87 16.73 21.67 1.34
N SER A 88 16.76 20.43 1.82
CA SER A 88 16.69 19.26 0.91
C SER A 88 15.26 19.05 0.42
N GLN A 89 15.11 18.58 -0.82
CA GLN A 89 13.80 18.13 -1.33
C GLN A 89 13.26 17.02 -0.40
N PRO A 90 11.98 17.05 -0.01
CA PRO A 90 11.41 16.01 0.83
C PRO A 90 11.46 14.67 0.09
N PHE A 91 11.81 13.60 0.81
CA PHE A 91 11.70 12.23 0.31
C PHE A 91 10.48 11.58 0.96
N TYR A 92 9.67 10.90 0.13
CA TYR A 92 8.49 10.17 0.58
C TYR A 92 8.81 8.70 0.76
N ARG A 93 8.28 8.11 1.83
CA ARG A 93 8.36 6.67 2.07
C ARG A 93 6.96 6.06 2.21
N GLY A 94 6.71 5.06 1.37
CA GLY A 94 5.59 4.15 1.50
C GLY A 94 5.92 3.01 2.45
N VAL A 95 4.88 2.29 2.90
CA VAL A 95 5.01 1.15 3.81
C VAL A 95 4.26 -0.04 3.25
N ILE A 96 4.97 -1.16 3.09
CA ILE A 96 4.39 -2.47 2.79
C ILE A 96 4.54 -3.37 4.01
N ARG A 97 3.46 -4.05 4.39
CA ARG A 97 3.48 -5.14 5.36
C ARG A 97 3.53 -6.45 4.61
N CYS A 98 4.54 -7.26 4.94
CA CYS A 98 4.66 -8.64 4.50
C CYS A 98 4.16 -9.54 5.64
N ILE A 99 3.18 -10.38 5.37
CA ILE A 99 2.47 -11.17 6.37
C ILE A 99 2.56 -12.65 6.00
N GLN A 100 2.90 -13.49 6.98
CA GLN A 100 2.87 -14.94 6.84
C GLN A 100 2.37 -15.58 8.14
N GLY A 101 1.13 -16.08 8.14
CA GLY A 101 0.49 -16.59 9.36
C GLY A 101 0.47 -15.53 10.46
N LYS A 102 1.20 -15.76 11.55
CA LYS A 102 1.34 -14.81 12.68
C LYS A 102 2.54 -13.86 12.55
N ARG A 103 3.38 -14.02 11.53
CA ARG A 103 4.58 -13.20 11.32
C ARG A 103 4.25 -12.00 10.45
N VAL A 104 4.76 -10.83 10.83
CA VAL A 104 4.60 -9.58 10.09
C VAL A 104 5.93 -8.86 10.02
N ALA A 105 6.34 -8.44 8.82
CA ALA A 105 7.48 -7.57 8.57
C ALA A 105 6.99 -6.26 7.95
N ARG A 106 7.42 -5.13 8.51
CA ARG A 106 7.12 -3.80 7.98
C ARG A 106 8.32 -3.34 7.15
N ILE A 107 8.06 -2.99 5.89
CA ILE A 107 9.09 -2.65 4.91
C ILE A 107 8.79 -1.25 4.42
N GLU A 108 9.70 -0.32 4.70
CA GLU A 108 9.64 1.03 4.15
C GLU A 108 10.36 1.07 2.81
N PHE A 109 9.84 1.86 1.88
CA PHE A 109 10.45 2.01 0.57
C PHE A 109 10.31 3.45 0.07
N PRO A 110 11.30 3.98 -0.65
CA PRO A 110 11.18 5.30 -1.25
C PRO A 110 10.13 5.28 -2.36
N CYS A 111 9.30 6.31 -2.44
CA CYS A 111 8.27 6.43 -3.48
C CYS A 111 8.27 7.83 -4.10
N SER A 112 7.61 7.97 -5.25
CA SER A 112 7.46 9.27 -5.90
C SER A 112 6.47 10.18 -5.16
N ASP A 113 6.64 11.49 -5.32
CA ASP A 113 5.71 12.51 -4.84
C ASP A 113 4.29 12.26 -5.34
N ARG A 114 4.14 11.85 -6.60
CA ARG A 114 2.84 11.51 -7.19
C ARG A 114 2.19 10.36 -6.45
N PHE A 115 2.94 9.28 -6.19
CA PHE A 115 2.43 8.14 -5.44
C PHE A 115 2.04 8.55 -4.02
N ALA A 116 2.86 9.35 -3.36
CA ALA A 116 2.57 9.82 -2.00
C ALA A 116 1.33 10.71 -1.93
N GLY A 117 1.19 11.67 -2.84
CA GLY A 117 0.00 12.53 -2.93
C GLY A 117 -1.27 11.72 -3.21
N ASN A 118 -1.16 10.70 -4.06
CA ASN A 118 -2.21 9.76 -4.38
C ASN A 118 -2.69 8.96 -3.15
N MET A 119 -1.76 8.44 -2.34
CA MET A 119 -2.10 7.72 -1.10
C MET A 119 -2.71 8.64 -0.04
N GLU A 120 -2.20 9.87 0.07
CA GLU A 120 -2.73 10.86 1.00
C GLU A 120 -4.14 11.33 0.59
N TRP A 121 -4.39 11.54 -0.70
CA TRP A 121 -5.71 11.81 -1.24
C TRP A 121 -6.67 10.67 -0.90
N PHE A 122 -6.27 9.42 -1.17
CA PHE A 122 -7.11 8.27 -0.89
C PHE A 122 -7.51 8.21 0.59
N ARG A 123 -6.53 8.38 1.47
CA ARG A 123 -6.75 8.35 2.91
C ARG A 123 -7.72 9.43 3.40
N LYS A 124 -7.68 10.63 2.81
CA LYS A 124 -8.47 11.78 3.28
C LYS A 124 -9.85 11.84 2.66
N GLU A 125 -9.96 11.51 1.37
CA GLU A 125 -11.14 11.84 0.58
C GLU A 125 -11.99 10.61 0.23
N VAL A 126 -11.42 9.40 0.25
CA VAL A 126 -12.11 8.18 -0.19
C VAL A 126 -12.69 7.43 1.00
N ASN A 127 -14.03 7.34 1.05
CA ASN A 127 -14.73 6.70 2.15
C ASN A 127 -15.69 5.58 1.69
N LYS A 128 -15.96 5.49 0.40
CA LYS A 128 -16.87 4.52 -0.21
C LYS A 128 -16.44 4.14 -1.62
N VAL A 129 -16.95 3.03 -2.14
CA VAL A 129 -16.59 2.52 -3.48
C VAL A 129 -16.90 3.53 -4.58
N GLU A 130 -17.98 4.30 -4.46
CA GLU A 130 -18.37 5.28 -5.49
C GLU A 130 -17.30 6.39 -5.69
N ASP A 131 -16.57 6.78 -4.64
CA ASP A 131 -15.56 7.85 -4.71
C ASP A 131 -14.38 7.49 -5.64
N ILE A 132 -14.11 6.19 -5.78
CA ILE A 132 -13.00 5.61 -6.54
C ILE A 132 -13.47 4.71 -7.67
N LYS A 133 -14.74 4.82 -8.07
CA LYS A 133 -15.33 4.00 -9.13
C LYS A 133 -14.54 4.04 -10.43
N HIS A 134 -13.88 5.16 -10.72
CA HIS A 134 -13.02 5.34 -11.89
C HIS A 134 -11.72 4.50 -11.83
N LEU A 135 -11.27 4.09 -10.65
CA LEU A 135 -10.09 3.26 -10.42
C LEU A 135 -10.42 1.75 -10.41
N VAL A 136 -11.71 1.38 -10.37
CA VAL A 136 -12.16 0.00 -10.30
C VAL A 136 -11.64 -0.81 -11.51
N TRP A 137 -11.07 -1.99 -11.21
CA TRP A 137 -10.32 -2.82 -12.15
C TRP A 137 -11.11 -3.17 -13.42
N GLU A 138 -12.41 -3.40 -13.28
CA GLU A 138 -13.34 -3.74 -14.35
C GLU A 138 -13.35 -2.69 -15.48
N ASN A 139 -13.03 -1.43 -15.17
CA ASN A 139 -12.94 -0.38 -16.19
C ASN A 139 -11.76 -0.52 -17.15
N PHE A 140 -10.77 -1.36 -16.81
CA PHE A 140 -9.52 -1.55 -17.55
C PHE A 140 -9.48 -2.90 -18.29
N LEU A 141 -10.56 -3.68 -18.23
CA LEU A 141 -10.68 -4.97 -18.94
C LEU A 141 -11.10 -4.83 -20.41
N LYS A 142 -11.28 -3.61 -20.90
CA LYS A 142 -11.75 -3.30 -22.26
C LYS A 142 -10.65 -3.35 -23.31
#